data_AF-A0A958QS65-F1
#
_entry.id   AF-A0A958QS65-F1
#
_cell.length_a   1.000
_cell.length_b   1.000
_cell.length_c   1.000
_cell.angle_alpha   90.00
_cell.angle_beta   90.00
_cell.angle_gamma   90.00
#
_symmetry.space_group_name_H-M   'P 1'
#
loop_
_entity.id
_entity.type
_entity.pdbx_description
1 polymer ?
#
loop_
_entity_poly.entity_id
_entity_poly.type
_entity_poly.pdbx_seq_one_letter_code
_entity_poly.pdbx_strand_id
1 'polypeptide(L)'
;ILHFSISRDKRYFSLLLYRTVNGNKNLLAMYFGPSFSKEEIPLSDNSPYYYLQGRGIHFTWNQSEILDIQFCHKKGSQHSSYKYAQQAVDNWSQVLQGRLQIHLSATKSYPPFSDLQQKCIYIVPNYFYRPNKLVATYGVTYNLPDVAHASFFDSDVMILAKETQKIRDYLYHKIPQPNKAQINYVNKKITEQQPYIYTHELGHVLGLNHPFTDKKDSQVNSIMNYGDSSDITDYDIKAIQNLYPLLP
;
A
#
# COMPACT_ATOMS: atom_id res chain seq x y z
N ILE A 1 -18.70 15.51 12.33
CA ILE A 1 -17.97 15.11 11.10
C ILE A 1 -16.66 15.88 11.12
N LEU A 2 -15.52 15.19 11.03
CA LEU A 2 -14.20 15.83 10.97
C LEU A 2 -13.81 16.22 9.54
N HIS A 3 -14.25 15.43 8.57
CA HIS A 3 -13.94 15.64 7.16
C HIS A 3 -15.05 15.06 6.28
N PHE A 4 -15.36 15.74 5.19
CA PHE A 4 -16.21 15.28 4.11
C PHE A 4 -15.44 15.46 2.81
N SER A 5 -15.43 14.44 1.97
CA SER A 5 -14.82 14.52 0.64
C SER A 5 -15.76 13.92 -0.39
N ILE A 6 -15.67 14.44 -1.61
CA ILE A 6 -16.38 13.93 -2.78
C ILE A 6 -15.34 13.67 -3.88
N SER A 7 -15.46 12.55 -4.58
CA SER A 7 -14.59 12.22 -5.71
C SER A 7 -14.76 13.23 -6.85
N ARG A 8 -13.76 13.34 -7.73
CA ARG A 8 -13.78 14.28 -8.87
C ARG A 8 -14.97 14.08 -9.80
N ASP A 9 -15.34 12.82 -10.03
CA ASP A 9 -16.49 12.41 -10.84
C ASP A 9 -17.84 12.49 -10.09
N LYS A 10 -17.81 12.86 -8.81
CA LYS A 10 -18.97 12.97 -7.91
C LYS A 10 -19.75 11.68 -7.69
N ARG A 11 -19.17 10.51 -8.06
CA ARG A 11 -19.80 9.20 -7.82
C ARG A 11 -19.63 8.72 -6.39
N TYR A 12 -18.55 9.14 -5.72
CA TYR A 12 -18.20 8.70 -4.39
C TYR A 12 -18.15 9.87 -3.41
N PHE A 13 -18.53 9.62 -2.17
CA PHE A 13 -18.24 10.54 -1.07
C PHE A 13 -17.81 9.79 0.17
N SER A 14 -17.10 10.48 1.06
CA SER A 14 -16.61 9.93 2.32
C SER A 14 -16.94 10.83 3.50
N LEU A 15 -17.06 10.20 4.67
CA LEU A 15 -17.23 10.87 5.95
C LEU A 15 -16.18 10.35 6.93
N LEU A 16 -15.34 11.26 7.43
CA LEU A 16 -14.49 10.98 8.59
C LEU A 16 -15.20 11.44 9.85
N LEU A 17 -15.42 10.50 10.76
CA LEU A 17 -16.08 10.72 12.03
C LEU A 17 -15.10 10.46 13.18
N TYR A 18 -15.28 11.22 14.25
CA TYR A 18 -14.61 10.97 15.52
C TYR A 18 -15.64 10.58 16.54
N ARG A 19 -15.39 9.47 17.24
CA ARG A 19 -16.30 8.88 18.23
C ARG A 19 -15.51 8.46 19.46
N THR A 20 -16.10 8.68 20.63
CA THR A 20 -15.60 8.06 21.86
C THR A 20 -16.48 6.85 22.21
N VAL A 21 -15.87 5.67 22.42
CA VAL A 21 -16.56 4.42 22.78
C VAL A 21 -15.88 3.84 24.00
N ASN A 22 -16.59 3.74 25.12
CA ASN A 22 -16.05 3.21 26.38
C ASN A 22 -14.72 3.91 26.79
N GLY A 23 -14.67 5.24 26.64
CA GLY A 23 -13.46 6.03 26.90
C GLY A 23 -12.39 6.01 25.80
N ASN A 24 -12.49 5.10 24.82
CA ASN A 24 -11.55 5.02 23.70
C ASN A 24 -11.93 5.98 22.58
N LYS A 25 -10.95 6.75 22.11
CA LYS A 25 -11.09 7.66 20.96
C LYS A 25 -10.88 6.88 19.67
N ASN A 26 -11.87 6.91 18.79
CA ASN A 26 -11.89 6.19 17.52
C ASN A 26 -12.10 7.16 16.35
N LEU A 27 -11.39 6.90 15.25
CA LEU A 27 -11.65 7.50 13.95
C LEU A 27 -12.35 6.45 13.08
N LEU A 28 -13.43 6.85 12.43
CA LEU A 28 -14.18 6.02 11.50
C LEU A 28 -14.28 6.76 10.16
N ALA A 29 -13.70 6.19 9.12
CA ALA A 29 -13.96 6.62 7.75
C ALA A 29 -15.06 5.74 7.16
N MET A 30 -16.11 6.38 6.63
CA MET A 30 -17.18 5.73 5.90
C MET A 30 -17.13 6.21 4.45
N TYR A 31 -17.27 5.28 3.51
CA TYR A 31 -17.23 5.53 2.08
C TYR A 31 -18.56 5.11 1.47
N PHE A 32 -19.06 5.94 0.57
CA PHE A 32 -20.35 5.75 -0.07
C PHE A 32 -20.18 5.90 -1.58
N GLY A 33 -20.86 5.05 -2.33
CA GLY A 33 -20.83 5.03 -3.79
C GLY A 33 -22.14 4.48 -4.36
N PRO A 34 -22.28 4.45 -5.70
CA PRO A 34 -23.43 3.85 -6.36
C PRO A 34 -23.59 2.40 -5.93
N SER A 35 -24.81 2.03 -5.52
CA SER A 35 -25.03 0.81 -4.76
C SER A 35 -25.10 -0.47 -5.61
N PHE A 36 -25.10 -0.40 -6.94
CA PHE A 36 -25.29 -1.58 -7.80
C PHE A 36 -24.69 -1.37 -9.19
N SER A 37 -23.91 -2.36 -9.66
CA SER A 37 -23.78 -2.65 -11.08
C SER A 37 -24.76 -3.76 -11.45
N LYS A 38 -25.31 -3.70 -12.66
CA LYS A 38 -26.05 -4.84 -13.24
C LYS A 38 -25.11 -5.88 -13.85
N GLU A 39 -23.83 -5.55 -13.99
CA GLU A 39 -22.84 -6.42 -14.58
C GLU A 39 -22.27 -7.35 -13.52
N GLU A 40 -22.31 -8.65 -13.81
CA GLU A 40 -21.62 -9.64 -13.01
C GLU A 40 -20.12 -9.49 -13.24
N ILE A 41 -19.37 -9.08 -12.22
CA ILE A 41 -17.92 -9.19 -12.27
C ILE A 41 -17.58 -10.68 -12.22
N PRO A 42 -16.89 -11.24 -13.24
CA PRO A 42 -16.45 -12.62 -13.19
C PRO A 42 -15.54 -12.78 -11.96
N LEU A 43 -15.99 -13.60 -11.00
CA LEU A 43 -15.29 -13.84 -9.73
C LEU A 43 -14.00 -14.67 -9.90
N SER A 44 -13.70 -15.14 -11.11
CA SER A 44 -12.42 -15.75 -11.46
C SER A 44 -12.29 -15.90 -12.97
N ASP A 45 -11.13 -15.55 -13.52
CA ASP A 45 -10.76 -15.79 -14.92
C ASP A 45 -9.81 -17.01 -15.08
N ASN A 46 -9.67 -17.86 -14.05
CA ASN A 46 -8.65 -18.90 -13.94
C ASN A 46 -7.19 -18.42 -13.96
N SER A 47 -6.94 -17.11 -13.80
CA SER A 47 -5.58 -16.57 -13.72
C SER A 47 -4.77 -17.27 -12.61
N PRO A 48 -3.48 -17.56 -12.86
CA PRO A 48 -2.58 -18.07 -11.83
C PRO A 48 -2.17 -16.99 -10.81
N TYR A 49 -2.61 -15.74 -11.01
CA TYR A 49 -2.19 -14.60 -10.20
C TYR A 49 -3.19 -14.26 -9.08
N TYR A 50 -2.66 -13.75 -7.97
CA TYR A 50 -3.44 -13.32 -6.81
C TYR A 50 -3.59 -11.80 -6.81
N TYR A 51 -4.86 -11.36 -6.85
CA TYR A 51 -5.23 -9.95 -6.81
C TYR A 51 -6.01 -9.64 -5.53
N LEU A 52 -6.18 -8.35 -5.23
CA LEU A 52 -6.73 -7.90 -3.95
C LEU A 52 -8.13 -8.43 -3.64
N GLN A 53 -8.95 -8.60 -4.67
CA GLN A 53 -10.31 -9.11 -4.51
C GLN A 53 -10.40 -10.63 -4.61
N GLY A 54 -9.27 -11.32 -4.81
CA GLY A 54 -9.22 -12.76 -4.95
C GLY A 54 -8.46 -13.19 -6.20
N ARG A 55 -8.35 -14.50 -6.37
CA ARG A 55 -7.64 -15.09 -7.50
C ARG A 55 -8.41 -14.86 -8.81
N GLY A 56 -7.77 -14.17 -9.75
CA GLY A 56 -8.36 -13.88 -11.06
C GLY A 56 -9.46 -12.81 -11.07
N ILE A 57 -9.60 -12.03 -10.00
CA ILE A 57 -10.52 -10.88 -9.98
C ILE A 57 -9.73 -9.60 -10.25
N HIS A 58 -9.91 -9.03 -11.43
CA HIS A 58 -9.13 -7.89 -11.91
C HIS A 58 -9.78 -6.57 -11.49
N PHE A 59 -9.31 -6.00 -10.39
CA PHE A 59 -9.59 -4.61 -10.05
C PHE A 59 -8.42 -3.74 -10.47
N THR A 60 -8.68 -2.75 -11.31
CA THR A 60 -7.63 -1.95 -11.95
C THR A 60 -7.83 -0.45 -11.77
N TRP A 61 -6.79 0.32 -12.08
CA TRP A 61 -6.90 1.75 -12.31
C TRP A 61 -7.20 2.01 -13.79
N ASN A 62 -7.83 3.15 -14.10
CA ASN A 62 -8.03 3.56 -15.49
C ASN A 62 -6.69 3.79 -16.20
N GLN A 63 -6.35 2.95 -17.18
CA GLN A 63 -5.11 3.03 -17.94
C GLN A 63 -5.00 4.28 -18.83
N SER A 64 -6.11 4.96 -19.12
CA SER A 64 -6.10 6.22 -19.88
C SER A 64 -5.74 7.44 -19.02
N GLU A 65 -5.65 7.28 -17.70
CA GLU A 65 -5.37 8.35 -16.76
C GLU A 65 -4.03 8.12 -16.05
N ILE A 66 -3.40 9.21 -15.62
CA ILE A 66 -2.22 9.14 -14.78
C ILE A 66 -2.67 8.84 -13.35
N LEU A 67 -2.13 7.78 -12.75
CA LEU A 67 -2.30 7.51 -11.33
C LEU A 67 -1.42 8.46 -10.51
N ASP A 68 -2.00 9.59 -10.12
CA ASP A 68 -1.36 10.57 -9.24
C ASP A 68 -1.36 10.07 -7.79
N ILE A 69 -0.16 9.87 -7.23
CA ILE A 69 0.10 9.53 -5.84
C ILE A 69 0.89 10.66 -5.18
N GLN A 70 0.56 10.97 -3.93
CA GLN A 70 1.22 11.99 -3.15
C GLN A 70 1.95 11.39 -1.96
N PHE A 71 3.19 11.78 -1.73
CA PHE A 71 3.90 11.53 -0.49
C PHE A 71 3.49 12.60 0.53
N CYS A 72 2.62 12.23 1.46
CA CYS A 72 1.90 13.13 2.35
C CYS A 72 2.61 13.18 3.71
N HIS A 73 3.41 14.24 3.91
CA HIS A 73 4.35 14.31 5.03
C HIS A 73 4.33 15.65 5.73
N LYS A 74 4.51 15.67 7.06
CA LYS A 74 4.54 16.92 7.82
C LYS A 74 5.85 17.69 7.58
N LYS A 75 5.81 19.02 7.74
CA LYS A 75 7.04 19.84 7.71
C LYS A 75 8.02 19.33 8.79
N GLY A 76 9.26 19.02 8.39
CA GLY A 76 10.28 18.47 9.29
C GLY A 76 10.23 16.95 9.49
N SER A 77 9.23 16.24 8.94
CA SER A 77 9.29 14.77 8.86
C SER A 77 10.27 14.32 7.77
N GLN A 78 10.84 13.13 7.94
CA GLN A 78 11.94 12.59 7.16
C GLN A 78 11.74 12.67 5.63
N HIS A 79 12.33 13.69 5.00
CA HIS A 79 12.42 13.79 3.54
C HIS A 79 13.11 12.55 2.93
N SER A 80 13.97 11.89 3.70
CA SER A 80 14.64 10.65 3.30
C SER A 80 13.69 9.51 2.96
N SER A 81 12.42 9.54 3.36
CA SER A 81 11.44 8.53 3.00
C SER A 81 10.86 8.72 1.60
N TYR A 82 10.81 9.96 1.09
CA TYR A 82 10.33 10.27 -0.26
C TYR A 82 11.08 9.48 -1.33
N LYS A 83 12.41 9.34 -1.19
CA LYS A 83 13.24 8.61 -2.15
C LYS A 83 12.83 7.13 -2.29
N TYR A 84 12.30 6.51 -1.23
CA TYR A 84 11.84 5.13 -1.26
C TYR A 84 10.50 5.01 -1.97
N ALA A 85 9.61 5.98 -1.75
CA ALA A 85 8.37 6.09 -2.51
C ALA A 85 8.67 6.32 -4.00
N GLN A 86 9.61 7.21 -4.34
CA GLN A 86 10.02 7.44 -5.71
C GLN A 86 10.60 6.17 -6.34
N GLN A 87 11.52 5.49 -5.65
CA GLN A 87 12.09 4.24 -6.12
C GLN A 87 11.02 3.17 -6.37
N ALA A 88 10.01 3.06 -5.49
CA ALA A 88 8.88 2.15 -5.68
C ALA A 88 8.09 2.48 -6.94
N VAL A 89 7.80 3.77 -7.19
CA VAL A 89 7.11 4.25 -8.39
C VAL A 89 7.95 3.97 -9.65
N ASP A 90 9.26 4.20 -9.60
CA ASP A 90 10.17 3.93 -10.72
C ASP A 90 10.20 2.43 -11.05
N ASN A 91 10.34 1.58 -10.02
CA ASN A 91 10.34 0.12 -10.15
C ASN A 91 9.05 -0.38 -10.81
N TRP A 92 7.88 0.06 -10.34
CA TRP A 92 6.60 -0.34 -10.91
C TRP A 92 6.37 0.24 -12.32
N SER A 93 6.75 1.50 -12.54
CA SER A 93 6.64 2.14 -13.86
C SER A 93 7.49 1.41 -14.91
N GLN A 94 8.68 0.95 -14.53
CA GLN A 94 9.56 0.17 -15.39
C GLN A 94 8.90 -1.15 -15.84
N VAL A 95 8.29 -1.90 -14.92
CA VAL A 95 7.66 -3.19 -15.26
C VAL A 95 6.32 -3.03 -15.97
N LEU A 96 5.61 -1.95 -15.69
CA LEU A 96 4.39 -1.57 -16.40
C LEU A 96 4.66 -1.12 -17.83
N GLN A 97 5.87 -0.65 -18.18
CA GLN A 97 6.23 -0.30 -19.56
C GLN A 97 5.20 0.62 -20.24
N GLY A 98 4.65 1.59 -19.51
CA GLY A 98 3.65 2.54 -20.02
C GLY A 98 2.20 2.04 -20.06
N ARG A 99 1.91 0.80 -19.61
CA ARG A 99 0.53 0.26 -19.47
C ARG A 99 -0.34 1.10 -18.54
N LEU A 100 0.27 1.62 -17.48
CA LEU A 100 -0.31 2.59 -16.55
C LEU A 100 0.79 3.58 -16.21
N GLN A 101 0.49 4.88 -16.26
CA GLN A 101 1.42 5.92 -15.86
C GLN A 101 1.19 6.23 -14.38
N ILE A 102 2.26 6.20 -13.59
CA ILE A 102 2.22 6.53 -12.16
C ILE A 102 3.05 7.79 -11.97
N HIS A 103 2.47 8.78 -11.30
CA HIS A 103 3.16 10.02 -10.97
C HIS A 103 3.23 10.18 -9.45
N LEU A 104 4.43 10.45 -8.95
CA LEU A 104 4.65 10.76 -7.54
C LEU A 104 4.95 12.24 -7.37
N SER A 105 4.24 12.87 -6.44
CA SER A 105 4.57 14.21 -5.96
C SER A 105 4.70 14.22 -4.43
N ALA A 106 5.28 15.27 -3.86
CA ALA A 106 5.33 15.47 -2.41
C ALA A 106 4.44 16.64 -2.01
N THR A 107 3.65 16.47 -0.95
CA THR A 107 2.89 17.57 -0.35
C THR A 107 3.10 17.65 1.16
N LYS A 108 3.08 18.89 1.66
CA LYS A 108 3.13 19.22 3.09
C LYS A 108 1.76 19.56 3.67
N SER A 109 0.81 19.89 2.79
CA SER A 109 -0.56 20.23 3.14
C SER A 109 -1.44 19.21 2.46
N TYR A 110 -1.94 18.28 3.26
CA TYR A 110 -2.73 17.15 2.79
C TYR A 110 -3.96 16.96 3.69
N PRO A 111 -5.09 16.52 3.11
CA PRO A 111 -6.30 16.19 3.85
C PRO A 111 -6.09 14.86 4.61
N PRO A 112 -7.02 14.45 5.48
CA PRO A 112 -6.94 13.14 6.13
C PRO A 112 -7.15 11.98 5.13
N PHE A 113 -6.76 10.76 5.53
CA PHE A 113 -6.87 9.49 4.76
C PHE A 113 -8.28 9.10 4.25
N SER A 114 -9.30 9.87 4.62
CA SER A 114 -10.64 9.69 4.07
C SER A 114 -10.85 10.46 2.77
N ASP A 115 -9.93 11.33 2.38
CA ASP A 115 -10.11 12.21 1.23
C ASP A 115 -10.07 11.46 -0.09
N LEU A 116 -11.07 11.70 -0.95
CA LEU A 116 -11.20 11.01 -2.24
C LEU A 116 -10.56 11.77 -3.40
N GLN A 117 -9.90 12.91 -3.13
CA GLN A 117 -9.27 13.74 -4.15
C GLN A 117 -7.75 13.55 -4.19
N GLN A 118 -7.16 12.95 -3.15
CA GLN A 118 -5.73 12.74 -3.01
C GLN A 118 -5.45 11.33 -2.51
N LYS A 119 -4.65 10.59 -3.28
CA LYS A 119 -4.09 9.28 -2.88
C LYS A 119 -2.75 9.53 -2.21
N CYS A 120 -2.59 9.08 -0.98
CA CYS A 120 -1.47 9.47 -0.15
C CYS A 120 -0.67 8.26 0.36
N ILE A 121 0.65 8.42 0.35
CA ILE A 121 1.58 7.62 1.16
C ILE A 121 1.86 8.41 2.44
N TYR A 122 1.34 7.94 3.56
CA TYR A 122 1.51 8.54 4.88
C TYR A 122 2.64 7.87 5.66
N ILE A 123 3.37 8.68 6.44
CA ILE A 123 4.23 8.17 7.50
C ILE A 123 3.52 8.29 8.83
N VAL A 124 3.19 7.17 9.45
CA VAL A 124 2.46 7.09 10.71
C VAL A 124 3.43 6.79 11.86
N PRO A 125 3.81 7.80 12.68
CA PRO A 125 4.92 7.64 13.63
C PRO A 125 4.57 6.84 14.89
N ASN A 126 3.30 6.81 15.29
CA ASN A 126 2.87 6.29 16.59
C ASN A 126 1.65 5.37 16.47
N TYR A 127 1.71 4.41 15.54
CA TYR A 127 0.66 3.43 15.35
C TYR A 127 1.22 2.01 15.37
N PHE A 128 0.48 1.11 16.02
CA PHE A 128 0.75 -0.32 16.06
C PHE A 128 -0.43 -1.04 15.43
N TYR A 129 -0.19 -1.74 14.33
CA TYR A 129 -1.27 -2.46 13.64
C TYR A 129 -1.75 -3.65 14.47
N ARG A 130 -0.82 -4.38 15.10
CA ARG A 130 -1.13 -5.47 16.04
C ARG A 130 -0.16 -5.46 17.23
N PRO A 131 -0.62 -5.80 18.45
CA PRO A 131 0.23 -5.88 19.63
C PRO A 131 1.15 -7.13 19.67
N ASN A 132 1.22 -7.92 18.59
CA ASN A 132 2.08 -9.10 18.55
C ASN A 132 3.56 -8.69 18.52
N LYS A 133 4.39 -9.30 19.37
CA LYS A 133 5.84 -9.04 19.46
C LYS A 133 6.66 -9.72 18.36
N LEU A 134 6.09 -10.70 17.65
CA LEU A 134 6.83 -11.56 16.72
C LEU A 134 6.65 -11.21 15.24
N VAL A 135 5.65 -10.41 14.90
CA VAL A 135 5.36 -10.03 13.51
C VAL A 135 5.30 -8.51 13.43
N ALA A 136 6.16 -7.92 12.61
CA ALA A 136 6.15 -6.50 12.32
C ALA A 136 5.39 -6.25 11.01
N THR A 137 4.43 -5.33 11.06
CA THR A 137 3.71 -4.85 9.87
C THR A 137 4.25 -3.47 9.57
N TYR A 138 5.12 -3.33 8.57
CA TYR A 138 5.77 -2.04 8.31
C TYR A 138 4.93 -1.09 7.48
N GLY A 139 3.98 -1.62 6.72
CA GLY A 139 3.10 -0.88 5.84
C GLY A 139 1.72 -1.51 5.84
N VAL A 140 0.74 -0.73 5.40
CA VAL A 140 -0.59 -1.23 5.04
C VAL A 140 -1.17 -0.34 3.96
N THR A 141 -1.71 -0.96 2.92
CA THR A 141 -2.48 -0.27 1.88
C THR A 141 -3.98 -0.49 2.09
N TYR A 142 -4.74 0.61 2.11
CA TYR A 142 -6.19 0.63 2.13
C TYR A 142 -6.68 0.90 0.72
N ASN A 143 -7.16 -0.14 0.04
CA ASN A 143 -7.74 -0.02 -1.28
C ASN A 143 -9.26 0.08 -1.18
N LEU A 144 -9.84 0.98 -1.97
CA LEU A 144 -11.28 1.18 -2.03
C LEU A 144 -11.80 0.76 -3.41
N PRO A 145 -12.31 -0.48 -3.52
CA PRO A 145 -12.79 -1.02 -4.77
C PRO A 145 -14.18 -0.47 -5.14
N ASP A 146 -14.32 -0.09 -6.39
CA ASP A 146 -15.58 0.08 -7.12
C ASP A 146 -15.99 -1.27 -7.71
N VAL A 147 -16.74 -2.05 -6.91
CA VAL A 147 -17.25 -3.37 -7.32
C VAL A 147 -18.28 -3.26 -8.45
N ALA A 148 -18.76 -2.07 -8.78
CA ALA A 148 -19.63 -1.92 -9.93
C ALA A 148 -18.86 -1.92 -11.26
N HIS A 149 -17.60 -1.47 -11.24
CA HIS A 149 -16.80 -1.24 -12.45
C HIS A 149 -15.47 -2.02 -12.44
N ALA A 150 -15.31 -2.99 -11.53
CA ALA A 150 -14.08 -3.75 -11.34
C ALA A 150 -12.82 -2.85 -11.32
N SER A 151 -12.90 -1.73 -10.59
CA SER A 151 -11.82 -0.73 -10.57
C SER A 151 -11.58 -0.21 -9.17
N PHE A 152 -10.47 0.47 -8.94
CA PHE A 152 -10.27 1.24 -7.72
C PHE A 152 -10.70 2.68 -7.94
N PHE A 153 -11.38 3.26 -6.95
CA PHE A 153 -11.65 4.70 -6.95
C PHE A 153 -10.70 5.46 -6.04
N ASP A 154 -10.15 4.79 -5.01
CA ASP A 154 -9.20 5.38 -4.08
C ASP A 154 -8.27 4.34 -3.43
N SER A 155 -7.09 4.78 -2.99
CA SER A 155 -6.12 3.95 -2.30
C SER A 155 -5.11 4.79 -1.52
N ASP A 156 -4.89 4.42 -0.26
CA ASP A 156 -3.95 5.08 0.65
C ASP A 156 -2.96 4.07 1.24
N VAL A 157 -1.71 4.49 1.38
CA VAL A 157 -0.64 3.69 1.99
C VAL A 157 -0.25 4.29 3.34
N MET A 158 -0.17 3.48 4.38
CA MET A 158 0.33 3.89 5.70
C MET A 158 1.62 3.16 6.03
N ILE A 159 2.73 3.88 6.05
CA ILE A 159 4.03 3.37 6.50
C ILE A 159 4.16 3.57 8.02
N LEU A 160 4.28 2.46 8.75
CA LEU A 160 4.22 2.40 10.21
C LEU A 160 5.62 2.53 10.82
N ALA A 161 6.11 3.76 10.97
CA ALA A 161 7.48 4.01 11.41
C ALA A 161 7.78 3.46 12.83
N LYS A 162 6.76 3.30 13.69
CA LYS A 162 6.93 2.71 15.02
C LYS A 162 7.28 1.21 14.97
N GLU A 163 6.81 0.49 13.96
CA GLU A 163 7.12 -0.94 13.78
C GLU A 163 8.59 -1.14 13.40
N THR A 164 9.17 -0.21 12.65
CA THR A 164 10.61 -0.17 12.41
C THR A 164 11.41 0.07 13.69
N GLN A 165 10.93 0.96 14.57
CA GLN A 165 11.58 1.21 15.86
C GLN A 165 11.53 -0.01 16.78
N LYS A 166 10.43 -0.77 16.82
CA LYS A 166 10.33 -2.01 17.61
C LYS A 166 11.43 -3.00 17.28
N ILE A 167 11.76 -3.17 16.01
CA ILE A 167 12.81 -4.11 15.59
C ILE A 167 14.18 -3.61 16.00
N ARG A 168 14.43 -2.31 15.84
CA ARG A 168 15.63 -1.67 16.37
C ARG A 168 15.76 -1.93 17.87
N ASP A 169 14.69 -1.68 18.63
CA ASP A 169 14.66 -1.88 20.08
C ASP A 169 14.88 -3.35 20.44
N TYR A 170 14.21 -4.29 19.75
CA TYR A 170 14.36 -5.72 19.95
C TYR A 170 15.80 -6.19 19.72
N LEU A 171 16.43 -5.74 18.64
CA LEU A 171 17.81 -6.07 18.32
C LEU A 171 18.79 -5.49 19.36
N TYR A 172 18.53 -4.28 19.89
CA TYR A 172 19.32 -3.72 20.98
C TYR A 172 19.13 -4.44 22.32
N HIS A 173 17.91 -4.86 22.66
CA HIS A 173 17.67 -5.60 23.91
C HIS A 173 18.34 -6.99 23.90
N LYS A 174 18.56 -7.59 22.73
CA LYS A 174 19.25 -8.88 22.57
C LYS A 174 20.77 -8.78 22.59
N ILE A 175 21.35 -7.59 22.48
CA ILE A 175 22.80 -7.36 22.44
C ILE A 175 23.17 -6.46 23.62
N PRO A 176 23.62 -7.03 24.76
CA PRO A 176 24.08 -6.23 25.89
C PRO A 176 25.22 -5.30 25.44
N GLN A 177 25.02 -3.98 25.54
CA GLN A 177 25.98 -2.94 25.12
C GLN A 177 26.41 -3.07 23.64
N PRO A 178 25.51 -2.80 22.68
CA PRO A 178 25.85 -2.95 21.27
C PRO A 178 26.97 -1.98 20.89
N ASN A 179 28.04 -2.50 20.30
CA ASN A 179 29.11 -1.65 19.81
C ASN A 179 28.66 -0.86 18.55
N LYS A 180 29.44 0.16 18.17
CA LYS A 180 29.14 1.02 17.01
C LYS A 180 28.92 0.21 15.71
N ALA A 181 29.63 -0.89 15.50
CA ALA A 181 29.48 -1.72 14.31
C ALA A 181 28.13 -2.46 14.29
N GLN A 182 27.68 -3.00 15.42
CA GLN A 182 26.37 -3.64 15.55
C GLN A 182 25.22 -2.63 15.34
N ILE A 183 25.33 -1.43 15.92
CA ILE A 183 24.37 -0.34 15.70
C ILE A 183 24.28 0.02 14.20
N ASN A 184 25.43 0.18 13.54
CA ASN A 184 25.50 0.50 12.12
C ASN A 184 24.91 -0.62 11.27
N TYR A 185 25.17 -1.88 11.60
CA TYR A 185 24.59 -3.04 10.90
C TYR A 185 23.06 -3.05 10.98
N VAL A 186 22.49 -2.85 12.18
CA VAL A 186 21.03 -2.80 12.37
C VAL A 186 20.41 -1.65 11.57
N ASN A 187 20.99 -0.45 11.67
CA ASN A 187 20.50 0.71 10.92
C ASN A 187 20.61 0.51 9.41
N LYS A 188 21.69 -0.13 8.94
CA LYS A 188 21.86 -0.51 7.53
C LYS A 188 20.74 -1.47 7.09
N LYS A 189 20.50 -2.54 7.84
CA LYS A 189 19.43 -3.53 7.52
C LYS A 189 18.04 -2.89 7.47
N ILE A 190 17.72 -2.03 8.44
CA ILE A 190 16.46 -1.27 8.45
C ILE A 190 16.35 -0.37 7.21
N THR A 191 17.44 0.31 6.84
CA THR A 191 17.48 1.22 5.69
C THR A 191 17.35 0.45 4.37
N GLU A 192 17.95 -0.73 4.26
CA GLU A 192 17.87 -1.64 3.11
C GLU A 192 16.45 -2.22 2.93
N GLN A 193 15.66 -2.34 3.99
CA GLN A 193 14.28 -2.84 3.91
C GLN A 193 13.27 -1.77 3.48
N GLN A 194 13.57 -0.47 3.62
CA GLN A 194 12.62 0.59 3.26
C GLN A 194 12.21 0.54 1.79
N PRO A 195 13.12 0.46 0.79
CA PRO A 195 12.70 0.34 -0.61
C PRO A 195 11.72 -0.80 -0.87
N TYR A 196 11.97 -1.97 -0.24
CA TYR A 196 11.12 -3.14 -0.36
C TYR A 196 9.70 -2.85 0.17
N ILE A 197 9.57 -2.30 1.38
CA ILE A 197 8.27 -2.00 1.99
C ILE A 197 7.44 -1.09 1.07
N TYR A 198 8.04 -0.01 0.56
CA TYR A 198 7.31 0.92 -0.31
C TYR A 198 6.91 0.27 -1.64
N THR A 199 7.80 -0.55 -2.21
CA THR A 199 7.51 -1.26 -3.47
C THR A 199 6.39 -2.29 -3.26
N HIS A 200 6.41 -3.02 -2.15
CA HIS A 200 5.37 -3.97 -1.76
C HIS A 200 4.01 -3.27 -1.57
N GLU A 201 3.93 -2.22 -0.74
CA GLU A 201 2.67 -1.52 -0.50
C GLU A 201 2.12 -0.86 -1.77
N LEU A 202 2.99 -0.34 -2.64
CA LEU A 202 2.58 0.20 -3.94
C LEU A 202 2.08 -0.92 -4.88
N GLY A 203 2.61 -2.15 -4.77
CA GLY A 203 2.04 -3.31 -5.46
C GLY A 203 0.59 -3.57 -5.05
N HIS A 204 0.25 -3.39 -3.78
CA HIS A 204 -1.14 -3.41 -3.33
C HIS A 204 -1.96 -2.26 -3.91
N VAL A 205 -1.44 -1.03 -3.96
CA VAL A 205 -2.16 0.09 -4.61
C VAL A 205 -2.53 -0.27 -6.05
N LEU A 206 -1.65 -1.00 -6.74
CA LEU A 206 -1.85 -1.44 -8.12
C LEU A 206 -2.72 -2.70 -8.26
N GLY A 207 -3.30 -3.22 -7.18
CA GLY A 207 -4.24 -4.35 -7.23
C GLY A 207 -3.64 -5.74 -7.00
N LEU A 208 -2.33 -5.85 -6.75
CA LEU A 208 -1.71 -7.14 -6.42
C LEU A 208 -1.99 -7.53 -4.97
N ASN A 209 -2.11 -8.83 -4.72
CA ASN A 209 -2.25 -9.38 -3.37
C ASN A 209 -1.11 -10.34 -3.06
N HIS A 210 -0.99 -10.70 -1.79
CA HIS A 210 -0.10 -11.77 -1.39
C HIS A 210 -0.54 -13.08 -2.05
N PRO A 211 0.37 -13.88 -2.61
CA PRO A 211 0.03 -15.15 -3.20
C PRO A 211 -0.17 -16.19 -2.09
N PHE A 212 -1.41 -16.32 -1.60
CA PHE A 212 -1.79 -17.37 -0.66
C PHE A 212 -2.20 -18.62 -1.43
N THR A 213 -1.31 -19.59 -1.57
CA THR A 213 -1.63 -20.89 -2.16
C THR A 213 -2.09 -21.87 -1.06
N ASP A 214 -3.21 -22.57 -1.28
CA ASP A 214 -3.79 -23.55 -0.33
C ASP A 214 -2.95 -24.84 -0.15
N LYS A 215 -1.77 -24.91 -0.75
CA LYS A 215 -0.86 -26.07 -0.70
C LYS A 215 0.56 -25.60 -0.45
N LYS A 216 1.48 -26.56 -0.22
CA LYS A 216 2.95 -26.43 -0.04
C LYS A 216 3.69 -25.59 -1.12
N ASP A 217 2.99 -24.86 -1.98
CA ASP A 217 3.47 -23.88 -2.95
C ASP A 217 3.81 -22.53 -2.30
N SER A 218 4.46 -22.58 -1.13
CA SER A 218 5.21 -21.46 -0.56
C SER A 218 6.45 -21.11 -1.41
N GLN A 219 6.38 -21.28 -2.73
CA GLN A 219 7.49 -21.21 -3.67
C GLN A 219 7.30 -20.16 -4.76
N VAL A 220 6.15 -19.49 -4.82
CA VAL A 220 6.03 -18.34 -5.71
C VAL A 220 6.96 -17.27 -5.17
N ASN A 221 8.11 -17.07 -5.81
CA ASN A 221 8.98 -15.96 -5.49
C ASN A 221 8.28 -14.68 -5.96
N SER A 222 8.00 -13.77 -5.03
CA SER A 222 7.24 -12.55 -5.29
C SER A 222 7.58 -11.50 -4.24
N ILE A 223 7.69 -10.24 -4.68
CA ILE A 223 7.81 -9.10 -3.76
C ILE A 223 6.58 -8.99 -2.85
N MET A 224 5.43 -9.51 -3.27
CA MET A 224 4.17 -9.54 -2.53
C MET A 224 4.14 -10.64 -1.46
N ASN A 225 5.20 -11.39 -1.21
CA ASN A 225 5.23 -12.32 -0.08
C ASN A 225 5.53 -11.63 1.25
N TYR A 226 5.12 -12.25 2.37
CA TYR A 226 5.56 -11.87 3.72
C TYR A 226 7.03 -12.26 4.04
N GLY A 227 7.93 -12.32 3.05
CA GLY A 227 9.26 -12.97 3.16
C GLY A 227 10.40 -12.27 2.41
N ASP A 228 11.45 -13.04 2.10
CA ASP A 228 12.81 -12.55 1.78
C ASP A 228 13.02 -11.93 0.38
N SER A 229 12.02 -11.90 -0.49
CA SER A 229 12.21 -11.29 -1.82
C SER A 229 12.13 -9.76 -1.70
N SER A 230 13.28 -9.10 -1.74
CA SER A 230 13.32 -7.63 -1.76
C SER A 230 12.92 -7.02 -3.10
N ASP A 231 12.90 -7.83 -4.16
CA ASP A 231 12.88 -7.37 -5.54
C ASP A 231 11.61 -7.85 -6.27
N ILE A 232 11.18 -7.07 -7.26
CA ILE A 232 10.12 -7.44 -8.21
C ILE A 232 10.62 -8.63 -9.04
N THR A 233 9.83 -9.70 -9.04
CA THR A 233 10.18 -10.96 -9.70
C THR A 233 9.44 -11.14 -11.04
N ASP A 234 9.82 -12.15 -11.82
CA ASP A 234 9.10 -12.53 -13.04
C ASP A 234 7.62 -12.83 -12.79
N TYR A 235 7.26 -13.36 -11.61
CA TYR A 235 5.88 -13.59 -11.25
C TYR A 235 5.11 -12.27 -11.14
N ASP A 236 5.67 -11.31 -10.41
CA ASP A 236 5.07 -9.99 -10.20
C ASP A 236 4.92 -9.23 -11.52
N ILE A 237 5.94 -9.29 -12.39
CA ILE A 237 5.93 -8.68 -13.72
C ILE A 237 4.78 -9.24 -14.56
N LYS A 238 4.64 -10.57 -14.62
CA LYS A 238 3.55 -11.18 -15.39
C LYS A 238 2.18 -10.89 -14.78
N ALA A 239 2.07 -10.90 -13.44
CA ALA A 239 0.84 -10.60 -12.74
C ALA A 239 0.36 -9.17 -13.02
N ILE A 240 1.26 -8.18 -12.94
CA ILE A 240 0.92 -6.77 -13.16
C ILE A 240 0.62 -6.48 -14.64
N GLN A 241 1.35 -7.11 -15.56
CA GLN A 241 1.11 -6.93 -17.00
C GLN A 241 -0.18 -7.64 -17.46
N ASN A 242 -0.57 -8.74 -16.80
CA ASN A 242 -1.86 -9.37 -17.02
C ASN A 242 -3.00 -8.51 -16.49
N LEU A 243 -2.78 -7.84 -15.34
CA LEU A 243 -3.75 -6.92 -14.76
C LEU A 243 -3.93 -5.63 -15.58
N TYR A 244 -2.85 -5.16 -16.23
CA TYR A 244 -2.84 -3.97 -17.08
C TYR A 244 -2.38 -4.31 -18.51
N PRO A 245 -3.25 -4.87 -19.38
CA PRO A 245 -2.87 -5.24 -20.74
C PRO A 245 -2.45 -4.04 -21.60
N LEU A 246 -1.81 -4.29 -22.75
CA LEU A 246 -1.54 -3.19 -23.69
C LEU A 246 -2.89 -2.75 -24.26
N LEU A 247 -3.14 -1.45 -24.26
CA LEU A 247 -4.29 -0.93 -24.99
C LEU A 247 -4.07 -1.16 -26.50
N PRO A 248 -5.10 -1.60 -27.23
CA PRO A 248 -5.03 -1.81 -28.67
C PRO A 248 -4.77 -0.51 -29.45
#